data_AF-A0A6M1UCP3-F1
#
_entry.id   AF-A0A6M1UCP3-F1
#
_cell.length_a   1.000
_cell.length_b   1.000
_cell.length_c   1.000
_cell.angle_alpha   90.00
_cell.angle_beta   90.00
_cell.angle_gamma   90.00
#
_symmetry.space_group_name_H-M   'P 1'
#
loop_
_entity.id
_entity.type
_entity.pdbx_description
1 polymer ?
#
loop_
_entity_poly.entity_id
_entity_poly.type
_entity_poly.pdbx_seq_one_letter_code
_entity_poly.pdbx_strand_id
1 'polypeptide(L)'
;MVNSDKLNTLALMAQRGCPESELDILLRFMPVIERISKTIRHLIDDEVAFEAYCYNLIKQAIRKYDESKGNLRWQIEIRLRDARRHFIKNRSKRRKIQVSYEFITGRTDVDEERKRTIEFEDVLADIESMVCERERLQEKIALLAKGDPKKTTILNAWLIGFDNDSELALLLAQQYGGKSESHRRTITRFRSYCQAVLAGSA
;
A
#
# COMPACT_ATOMS: atom_id res chain seq x y z
N MET A 1 4.28 -11.58 -4.68
CA MET A 1 3.81 -10.85 -5.87
C MET A 1 2.36 -10.59 -5.59
N VAL A 2 1.92 -9.34 -5.32
CA VAL A 2 0.50 -9.15 -4.95
C VAL A 2 -0.31 -9.73 -6.06
N ASN A 3 -1.00 -10.81 -5.71
CA ASN A 3 -1.68 -11.60 -6.69
C ASN A 3 -2.71 -10.66 -7.32
N SER A 4 -2.55 -10.39 -8.62
CA SER A 4 -3.47 -9.50 -9.34
C SER A 4 -4.90 -10.00 -9.18
N ASP A 5 -5.07 -11.32 -9.05
CA ASP A 5 -6.35 -11.97 -8.79
C ASP A 5 -6.94 -11.58 -7.43
N LYS A 6 -6.12 -11.40 -6.40
CA LYS A 6 -6.56 -10.95 -5.07
C LYS A 6 -7.01 -9.50 -5.11
N LEU A 7 -6.29 -8.62 -5.81
CA LEU A 7 -6.73 -7.22 -6.00
C LEU A 7 -8.02 -7.12 -6.80
N ASN A 8 -8.14 -7.92 -7.86
CA ASN A 8 -9.36 -8.01 -8.65
C ASN A 8 -10.54 -8.47 -7.77
N THR A 9 -10.33 -9.52 -6.97
CA THR A 9 -11.34 -10.04 -6.02
C THR A 9 -11.77 -8.97 -5.01
N LEU A 10 -10.81 -8.24 -4.41
CA LEU A 10 -11.12 -7.15 -3.49
C LEU A 10 -11.91 -6.03 -4.18
N ALA A 11 -11.60 -5.70 -5.44
CA ALA A 11 -12.38 -4.69 -6.16
C ALA A 11 -13.82 -5.14 -6.42
N LEU A 12 -14.05 -6.40 -6.77
CA LEU A 12 -15.40 -6.95 -6.92
C LEU A 12 -16.17 -6.94 -5.59
N MET A 13 -15.51 -7.28 -4.49
CA MET A 13 -16.11 -7.21 -3.15
C MET A 13 -16.46 -5.78 -2.75
N ALA A 14 -15.57 -4.82 -3.05
CA ALA A 14 -15.80 -3.41 -2.81
C ALA A 14 -16.98 -2.87 -3.65
N GLN A 15 -17.09 -3.25 -4.94
CA GLN A 15 -18.24 -2.91 -5.79
C GLN A 15 -19.56 -3.46 -5.25
N ARG A 16 -19.52 -4.62 -4.58
CA ARG A 16 -20.67 -5.23 -3.89
C ARG A 16 -20.98 -4.60 -2.53
N GLY A 17 -20.26 -3.55 -2.13
CA GLY A 17 -20.53 -2.79 -0.92
C GLY A 17 -19.74 -3.22 0.31
N CYS A 18 -18.60 -3.92 0.16
CA CYS A 18 -17.69 -4.20 1.28
C CYS A 18 -16.66 -3.07 1.47
N PRO A 19 -16.86 -2.16 2.45
CA PRO A 19 -15.96 -1.03 2.67
C PRO A 19 -14.56 -1.46 3.12
N GLU A 20 -14.43 -2.60 3.80
CA GLU A 20 -13.15 -3.17 4.22
C GLU A 20 -12.30 -3.51 3.01
N SER A 21 -12.90 -4.03 1.94
CA SER A 21 -12.18 -4.35 0.70
C SER A 21 -11.67 -3.09 -0.02
N GLU A 22 -12.46 -2.00 -0.03
CA GLU A 22 -12.01 -0.71 -0.55
C GLU A 22 -10.83 -0.17 0.28
N LEU A 23 -10.96 -0.21 1.61
CA LEU A 23 -9.92 0.22 2.53
C LEU A 23 -8.64 -0.59 2.36
N ASP A 24 -8.75 -1.91 2.20
CA ASP A 24 -7.62 -2.80 2.00
C ASP A 24 -6.84 -2.45 0.73
N ILE A 25 -7.54 -2.09 -0.35
CA ILE A 25 -6.90 -1.62 -1.59
C ILE A 25 -6.22 -0.27 -1.34
N LEU A 26 -6.90 0.69 -0.70
CA LEU A 26 -6.34 2.01 -0.43
C LEU A 26 -5.06 1.93 0.43
N LEU A 27 -5.08 1.13 1.51
CA LEU A 27 -3.92 0.92 2.39
C LEU A 27 -2.73 0.29 1.64
N ARG A 28 -2.99 -0.55 0.63
CA ARG A 28 -1.92 -1.12 -0.21
C ARG A 28 -1.26 -0.07 -1.10
N PHE A 29 -2.01 0.90 -1.60
CA PHE A 29 -1.51 1.94 -2.51
C PHE A 29 -1.07 3.23 -1.81
N MET A 30 -1.43 3.44 -0.54
CA MET A 30 -0.97 4.57 0.29
C MET A 30 0.56 4.80 0.23
N PRO A 31 1.43 3.80 0.50
CA PRO A 31 2.88 4.01 0.41
C PRO A 31 3.38 4.33 -1.01
N VAL A 32 2.66 3.87 -2.04
CA VAL A 32 2.98 4.20 -3.45
C VAL A 32 2.69 5.67 -3.72
N ILE A 33 1.53 6.15 -3.28
CA ILE A 33 1.13 7.56 -3.40
C ILE A 33 2.13 8.46 -2.66
N GLU A 34 2.44 8.17 -1.39
CA GLU A 34 3.39 8.95 -0.59
C GLU A 34 4.77 9.06 -1.25
N ARG A 35 5.27 7.97 -1.86
CA ARG A 35 6.58 7.97 -2.53
C ARG A 35 6.55 8.81 -3.82
N ILE A 36 5.49 8.68 -4.62
CA ILE A 36 5.31 9.53 -5.82
C ILE A 36 5.23 11.00 -5.40
N SER A 37 4.46 11.27 -4.35
CA SER A 37 4.27 12.60 -3.76
C SER A 37 5.61 13.23 -3.38
N LYS A 38 6.41 12.53 -2.56
CA LYS A 38 7.76 12.95 -2.15
C LYS A 38 8.70 13.22 -3.33
N THR A 39 8.68 12.36 -4.36
CA THR A 39 9.56 12.52 -5.53
C THR A 39 9.17 13.71 -6.39
N ILE A 40 7.89 14.08 -6.46
CA ILE A 40 7.43 15.23 -7.24
C ILE A 40 7.15 16.47 -6.40
N ARG A 41 7.32 16.42 -5.07
CA ARG A 41 7.03 17.52 -4.13
C ARG A 41 7.65 18.85 -4.56
N HIS A 42 8.89 18.81 -5.05
CA HIS A 42 9.60 19.99 -5.56
C HIS A 42 9.08 20.48 -6.92
N LEU A 43 8.25 19.68 -7.61
CA LEU A 43 7.68 19.90 -8.94
C LEU A 43 6.18 20.24 -8.91
N ILE A 44 5.53 20.22 -7.75
CA ILE A 44 4.10 20.52 -7.57
C ILE A 44 3.92 21.62 -6.52
N ASP A 45 2.75 22.26 -6.52
CA ASP A 45 2.48 23.39 -5.60
C ASP A 45 1.86 22.91 -4.27
N ASP A 46 1.07 21.84 -4.31
CA ASP A 46 0.35 21.30 -3.16
C ASP A 46 0.43 19.77 -3.17
N GLU A 47 1.22 19.24 -2.23
CA GLU A 47 1.44 17.80 -2.01
C GLU A 47 0.16 17.10 -1.55
N VAL A 48 -0.59 17.72 -0.64
CA VAL A 48 -1.81 17.14 -0.05
C VAL A 48 -2.92 17.04 -1.11
N ALA A 49 -3.07 18.07 -1.96
CA ALA A 49 -4.03 18.03 -3.06
C ALA A 49 -3.70 16.93 -4.08
N PHE A 50 -2.42 16.68 -4.34
CA PHE A 50 -1.99 15.58 -5.21
C PHE A 50 -2.34 14.21 -4.62
N GLU A 51 -2.04 13.98 -3.34
CA GLU A 51 -2.34 12.71 -2.68
C GLU A 51 -3.85 12.45 -2.61
N ALA A 52 -4.64 13.45 -2.20
CA ALA A 52 -6.10 13.38 -2.18
C ALA A 52 -6.68 13.04 -3.56
N TYR A 53 -6.12 13.64 -4.61
CA TYR A 53 -6.49 13.33 -5.99
C TYR A 53 -6.18 11.88 -6.37
N CYS A 54 -5.01 11.36 -5.97
CA CYS A 54 -4.62 9.97 -6.22
C CYS A 54 -5.54 8.98 -5.50
N TYR A 55 -5.90 9.22 -4.24
CA TYR A 55 -6.86 8.38 -3.52
C TYR A 55 -8.22 8.35 -4.23
N ASN A 56 -8.71 9.50 -4.71
CA ASN A 56 -9.96 9.55 -5.46
C ASN A 56 -9.88 8.78 -6.79
N LEU A 57 -8.75 8.81 -7.49
CA LEU A 57 -8.55 8.02 -8.70
C LEU A 57 -8.59 6.52 -8.42
N ILE A 58 -8.02 6.08 -7.30
CA ILE A 58 -8.10 4.67 -6.87
C ILE A 58 -9.55 4.28 -6.59
N LYS A 59 -10.29 5.09 -5.82
CA LYS A 59 -11.71 4.85 -5.56
C LYS A 59 -12.52 4.75 -6.84
N GLN A 60 -12.25 5.63 -7.81
CA GLN A 60 -12.90 5.57 -9.13
C GLN A 60 -12.51 4.32 -9.92
N ALA A 61 -11.25 3.89 -9.85
CA ALA A 61 -10.77 2.67 -10.50
C ALA A 61 -11.46 1.43 -9.93
N ILE A 62 -11.63 1.36 -8.60
CA ILE A 62 -12.38 0.29 -7.93
C ILE A 62 -13.84 0.28 -8.39
N ARG A 63 -14.53 1.43 -8.31
CA ARG A 63 -15.95 1.55 -8.69
C ARG A 63 -16.23 1.20 -10.15
N LYS A 64 -15.27 1.50 -11.04
CA LYS A 64 -15.38 1.24 -12.49
C LYS A 64 -14.58 0.00 -12.93
N TYR A 65 -14.12 -0.81 -11.98
CA TYR A 65 -13.33 -1.98 -12.27
C TYR A 65 -14.11 -2.96 -13.15
N ASP A 66 -13.42 -3.46 -14.16
CA ASP A 66 -13.96 -4.33 -15.18
C ASP A 66 -12.85 -5.31 -15.54
N GLU A 67 -13.09 -6.59 -15.25
CA GLU A 67 -12.13 -7.68 -15.49
C GLU A 67 -11.74 -7.77 -16.98
N SER A 68 -12.66 -7.43 -17.89
CA SER A 68 -12.42 -7.49 -19.33
C SER A 68 -11.40 -6.46 -19.81
N LYS A 69 -11.15 -5.41 -19.02
CA LYS A 69 -10.22 -4.31 -19.33
C LYS A 69 -8.83 -4.50 -18.71
N GLY A 70 -8.56 -5.68 -18.15
CA GLY A 70 -7.31 -6.02 -17.50
C GLY A 70 -7.37 -5.87 -15.97
N ASN A 71 -6.29 -6.26 -15.30
CA ASN A 71 -6.27 -6.30 -13.83
C ASN A 71 -6.33 -4.90 -13.20
N LEU A 72 -6.88 -4.84 -11.98
CA LEU A 72 -7.08 -3.60 -11.24
C LEU A 72 -5.76 -2.86 -10.99
N ARG A 73 -4.69 -3.61 -10.71
CA ARG A 73 -3.38 -3.05 -10.40
C ARG A 73 -2.87 -2.16 -11.52
N TRP A 74 -2.82 -2.71 -12.74
CA TRP A 74 -2.41 -1.98 -13.94
C TRP A 74 -3.30 -0.76 -14.20
N GLN A 75 -4.61 -0.93 -14.01
CA GLN A 75 -5.58 0.16 -14.14
C GLN A 75 -5.32 1.31 -13.15
N ILE A 76 -4.93 1.02 -11.91
CA ILE A 76 -4.56 2.02 -10.90
C ILE A 76 -3.21 2.67 -11.26
N GLU A 77 -2.20 1.87 -11.59
CA GLU A 77 -0.85 2.36 -11.90
C GLU A 77 -0.83 3.35 -13.06
N ILE A 78 -1.61 3.11 -14.12
CA ILE A 78 -1.77 4.05 -15.22
C ILE A 78 -2.36 5.38 -14.75
N ARG A 79 -3.43 5.32 -13.95
CA ARG A 79 -4.10 6.53 -13.43
C ARG A 79 -3.17 7.34 -12.54
N LEU A 80 -2.37 6.70 -11.69
CA LEU A 80 -1.37 7.38 -10.86
C LEU A 80 -0.26 8.02 -11.70
N ARG A 81 0.20 7.35 -12.76
CA ARG A 81 1.16 7.90 -13.72
C ARG A 81 0.62 9.13 -14.43
N ASP A 82 -0.64 9.11 -14.84
CA ASP A 82 -1.28 10.24 -15.50
C ASP A 82 -1.59 11.38 -14.54
N ALA A 83 -1.94 11.09 -13.28
CA ALA A 83 -2.07 12.08 -12.21
C ALA A 83 -0.78 12.87 -12.01
N ARG A 84 0.35 12.16 -11.90
CA ARG A 84 1.68 12.77 -11.80
C ARG A 84 1.95 13.72 -12.96
N ARG A 85 1.71 13.28 -14.20
CA ARG A 85 1.89 14.12 -15.40
C ARG A 85 0.99 15.35 -15.38
N HIS A 86 -0.27 15.19 -14.96
CA HIS A 86 -1.24 16.26 -14.87
C HIS A 86 -0.79 17.37 -13.92
N PHE A 87 -0.39 17.00 -12.69
CA PHE A 87 0.04 17.97 -11.68
C PHE A 87 1.33 18.70 -12.07
N ILE A 88 2.32 17.99 -12.61
CA ILE A 88 3.57 18.62 -13.09
C ILE A 88 3.30 19.58 -14.26
N LYS A 89 2.48 19.16 -15.24
CA LYS A 89 2.13 20.01 -16.40
C LYS A 89 1.34 21.25 -15.98
N ASN A 90 0.41 21.12 -15.05
CA ASN A 90 -0.40 22.25 -14.58
C ASN A 90 0.46 23.30 -13.86
N ARG A 91 1.44 22.88 -13.06
CA ARG A 91 2.42 23.82 -12.50
C ARG A 91 3.25 24.52 -13.56
N SER A 92 3.76 23.78 -14.54
CA SER A 92 4.53 24.37 -15.64
C SER A 92 3.71 25.43 -16.41
N LYS A 93 2.43 25.16 -16.65
CA LYS A 93 1.50 26.15 -17.25
C LYS A 93 1.28 27.35 -16.35
N ARG A 94 1.04 27.15 -15.05
CA ARG A 94 0.88 28.25 -14.07
C ARG A 94 2.12 29.12 -14.00
N ARG A 95 3.33 28.53 -13.93
CA ARG A 95 4.60 29.27 -13.98
C ARG A 95 4.78 30.04 -15.29
N LYS A 96 4.44 29.47 -16.45
CA LYS A 96 4.52 30.21 -17.72
C LYS A 96 3.56 31.40 -17.76
N ILE A 97 2.34 31.24 -17.25
CA ILE A 97 1.36 32.32 -17.14
C ILE A 97 1.84 33.38 -16.14
N GLN A 98 2.40 32.94 -15.01
CA GLN A 98 2.90 33.82 -13.95
C GLN A 98 4.13 34.62 -14.41
N VAL A 99 5.11 33.98 -15.07
CA VAL A 99 6.25 34.66 -15.71
C VAL A 99 5.77 35.62 -16.80
N SER A 100 4.75 35.26 -17.59
CA SER A 100 4.15 36.18 -18.56
C SER A 100 3.50 37.39 -17.89
N TYR A 101 2.88 37.23 -16.73
CA TYR A 101 2.25 38.31 -15.98
C TYR A 101 3.29 39.17 -15.22
N GLU A 102 4.34 38.55 -14.67
CA GLU A 102 5.49 39.21 -14.04
C GLU A 102 6.33 40.01 -15.04
N PHE A 103 6.46 39.52 -16.28
CA PHE A 103 7.07 40.25 -17.40
C PHE A 103 6.24 41.47 -17.83
N ILE A 104 4.89 41.36 -17.80
CA ILE A 104 3.97 42.48 -18.07
C ILE A 104 3.97 43.49 -16.90
N THR A 105 4.22 43.05 -15.67
CA THR A 105 4.16 43.88 -14.45
C THR A 105 5.53 44.35 -13.93
N GLY A 106 6.62 44.05 -14.62
CA GLY A 106 7.96 44.60 -14.38
C GLY A 106 8.63 44.13 -13.08
N ARG A 107 8.26 42.97 -12.52
CA ARG A 107 8.94 42.39 -11.35
C ARG A 107 9.79 41.21 -11.78
N THR A 108 11.09 41.42 -11.92
CA THR A 108 12.07 40.37 -12.20
C THR A 108 12.84 40.04 -10.93
N ASP A 109 12.53 38.91 -10.31
CA ASP A 109 13.49 38.15 -9.51
C ASP A 109 13.76 36.85 -10.25
N VAL A 110 14.97 36.77 -10.78
CA VAL A 110 15.49 35.65 -11.56
C VAL A 110 15.90 34.55 -10.60
N ASP A 111 15.28 33.38 -10.70
CA ASP A 111 15.92 32.13 -10.29
C ASP A 111 16.09 31.23 -11.52
N GLU A 112 17.26 31.41 -12.15
CA GLU A 112 17.90 30.39 -12.95
C GLU A 112 18.26 29.21 -12.04
N GLU A 113 17.56 28.07 -12.14
CA GLU A 113 18.25 26.79 -12.02
C GLU A 113 17.44 25.58 -12.49
N ARG A 114 18.17 24.64 -13.11
CA ARG A 114 17.85 23.21 -13.29
C ARG A 114 17.01 22.81 -14.50
N LYS A 115 17.62 22.99 -15.67
CA LYS A 115 17.68 21.90 -16.65
C LYS A 115 18.66 20.83 -16.11
N ARG A 116 18.16 19.84 -15.38
CA ARG A 116 18.86 18.55 -15.25
C ARG A 116 17.93 17.49 -15.82
N THR A 117 18.38 16.84 -16.89
CA THR A 117 17.78 15.62 -17.41
C THR A 117 18.01 14.54 -16.35
N ILE A 118 17.01 14.28 -15.52
CA ILE A 118 17.04 13.19 -14.54
C ILE A 118 16.37 12.00 -15.23
N GLU A 119 17.15 10.98 -15.55
CA GLU A 119 16.62 9.66 -15.89
C GLU A 119 15.85 9.15 -14.68
N PHE A 120 14.58 8.82 -14.89
CA PHE A 120 13.73 8.27 -13.84
C PHE A 120 13.95 6.76 -13.79
N GLU A 121 14.53 6.30 -12.70
CA GLU A 121 14.58 4.89 -12.31
C GLU A 121 13.16 4.30 -12.33
N ASP A 122 12.99 3.08 -12.85
CA ASP A 122 11.68 2.47 -13.06
C ASP A 122 11.07 2.00 -11.71
N VAL A 123 10.51 2.96 -10.98
CA VAL A 123 9.98 2.86 -9.60
C VAL A 123 8.96 1.73 -9.44
N LEU A 124 8.36 1.24 -10.54
CA LEU A 124 7.39 0.15 -10.53
C LEU A 124 8.02 -1.22 -10.23
N ALA A 125 9.27 -1.46 -10.65
CA ALA A 125 9.97 -2.72 -10.42
C ALA A 125 10.32 -2.92 -8.93
N ASP A 126 10.73 -1.86 -8.23
CA ASP A 126 11.02 -1.89 -6.79
C ASP A 126 9.77 -2.09 -5.93
N ILE A 127 8.61 -1.63 -6.42
CA ILE A 127 7.32 -1.83 -5.75
C ILE A 127 6.90 -3.31 -5.80
N GLU A 128 7.15 -4.00 -6.92
CA GLU A 128 6.96 -5.45 -6.99
C GLU A 128 7.83 -6.18 -5.97
N SER A 129 9.08 -5.75 -5.80
CA SER A 129 10.01 -6.35 -4.84
C SER A 129 9.50 -6.25 -3.40
N MET A 130 9.14 -5.05 -2.91
CA MET A 130 8.67 -4.87 -1.52
C MET A 130 7.33 -5.55 -1.23
N VAL A 131 6.41 -5.49 -2.18
CA VAL A 131 5.09 -6.13 -2.05
C VAL A 131 5.23 -7.66 -2.09
N CYS A 132 6.16 -8.17 -2.92
CA CYS A 132 6.56 -9.58 -2.88
C CYS A 132 7.13 -9.97 -1.52
N GLU A 133 7.96 -9.14 -0.90
CA GLU A 133 8.54 -9.45 0.41
C GLU A 133 7.46 -9.59 1.48
N ARG A 134 6.53 -8.63 1.60
CA ARG A 134 5.46 -8.71 2.61
C ARG A 134 4.61 -9.97 2.47
N GLU A 135 4.26 -10.34 1.24
CA GLU A 135 3.47 -11.54 0.99
C GLU A 135 4.28 -12.82 1.18
N ARG A 136 5.54 -12.82 0.78
CA ARG A 136 6.46 -13.94 1.03
C ARG A 136 6.65 -14.15 2.53
N LEU A 137 6.64 -13.09 3.34
CA LEU A 137 6.61 -13.18 4.81
C LEU A 137 5.31 -13.83 5.29
N GLN A 138 4.15 -13.42 4.76
CA GLN A 138 2.86 -14.04 5.12
C GLN A 138 2.79 -15.53 4.73
N GLU A 139 3.24 -15.89 3.52
CA GLU A 139 3.33 -17.28 3.06
C GLU A 139 4.29 -18.11 3.91
N LYS A 140 5.48 -17.57 4.24
CA LYS A 140 6.42 -18.22 5.16
C LYS A 140 5.78 -18.46 6.51
N ILE A 141 5.13 -17.47 7.11
CA ILE A 141 4.46 -17.63 8.42
C ILE A 141 3.33 -18.67 8.33
N ALA A 142 2.55 -18.68 7.25
CA ALA A 142 1.53 -19.69 7.02
C ALA A 142 2.11 -21.11 6.90
N LEU A 143 3.27 -21.26 6.27
CA LEU A 143 4.00 -22.53 6.24
C LEU A 143 4.53 -22.93 7.62
N LEU A 144 5.01 -21.98 8.44
CA LEU A 144 5.45 -22.25 9.82
C LEU A 144 4.30 -22.67 10.75
N ALA A 145 3.07 -22.26 10.44
CA ALA A 145 1.86 -22.68 11.14
C ALA A 145 1.32 -24.03 10.63
N LYS A 146 1.71 -24.46 9.42
CA LYS A 146 1.20 -25.66 8.76
C LYS A 146 1.50 -26.92 9.59
N GLY A 147 0.46 -27.69 9.88
CA GLY A 147 0.56 -28.94 10.65
C GLY A 147 0.37 -28.78 12.16
N ASP A 148 0.30 -27.55 12.68
CA ASP A 148 -0.08 -27.27 14.06
C ASP A 148 -1.40 -26.50 14.11
N PRO A 149 -2.51 -27.13 14.54
CA PRO A 149 -3.82 -26.50 14.55
C PRO A 149 -3.87 -25.28 15.48
N LYS A 150 -3.07 -25.25 16.57
CA LYS A 150 -3.04 -24.11 17.49
C LYS A 150 -2.33 -22.91 16.85
N LYS A 151 -1.19 -23.14 16.19
CA LYS A 151 -0.47 -22.07 15.47
C LYS A 151 -1.29 -21.51 14.31
N THR A 152 -2.06 -22.37 13.64
CA THR A 152 -2.97 -21.94 12.57
C THR A 152 -4.07 -21.01 13.09
N THR A 153 -4.68 -21.34 14.23
CA THR A 153 -5.70 -20.49 14.87
C THR A 153 -5.12 -19.16 15.36
N ILE A 154 -3.91 -19.17 15.92
CA ILE A 154 -3.18 -17.95 16.32
C ILE A 154 -2.94 -17.06 15.10
N LEU A 155 -2.46 -17.64 14.00
CA LEU A 155 -2.18 -16.91 12.77
C LEU A 155 -3.47 -16.29 12.19
N ASN A 156 -4.56 -17.04 12.16
CA ASN A 156 -5.85 -16.54 11.67
C ASN A 156 -6.38 -15.39 12.52
N ALA A 157 -6.23 -15.46 13.85
CA ALA A 157 -6.58 -14.35 14.74
C ALA A 157 -5.75 -13.09 14.44
N TRP A 158 -4.45 -13.22 14.23
CA TRP A 158 -3.61 -12.09 13.83
C TRP A 158 -3.96 -11.51 12.46
N LEU A 159 -4.35 -12.36 11.50
CA LEU A 159 -4.76 -11.93 10.16
C LEU A 159 -6.02 -11.06 10.16
N ILE A 160 -6.96 -11.32 11.08
CA ILE A 160 -8.17 -10.52 11.26
C ILE A 160 -7.96 -9.29 12.17
N GLY A 161 -6.72 -9.03 12.59
CA GLY A 161 -6.37 -7.88 13.44
C GLY A 161 -6.61 -8.08 14.93
N PHE A 162 -6.80 -9.32 15.39
CA PHE A 162 -6.98 -9.63 16.80
C PHE A 162 -5.61 -9.72 17.50
N ASP A 163 -5.20 -8.64 18.14
CA ASP A 163 -3.87 -8.47 18.75
C ASP A 163 -3.83 -8.71 20.26
N ASN A 164 -4.97 -8.98 20.89
CA ASN A 164 -5.06 -9.27 22.31
C ASN A 164 -4.68 -10.72 22.63
N ASP A 165 -3.39 -10.93 22.92
CA ASP A 165 -2.83 -12.24 23.31
C ASP A 165 -3.53 -12.89 24.52
N SER A 166 -4.13 -12.09 25.41
CA SER A 166 -4.84 -12.60 26.60
C SER A 166 -6.17 -13.24 26.26
N GLU A 167 -6.96 -12.58 25.41
CA GLU A 167 -8.22 -13.11 24.92
C GLU A 167 -7.99 -14.26 23.94
N LEU A 168 -6.94 -14.17 23.12
CA LEU A 168 -6.57 -15.24 22.20
C LEU A 168 -6.20 -16.52 22.97
N ALA A 169 -5.50 -16.39 24.10
CA ALA A 169 -5.18 -17.53 24.95
C ALA A 169 -6.42 -18.15 25.63
N LEU A 170 -7.44 -17.35 25.94
CA LEU A 170 -8.72 -17.86 26.43
C LEU A 170 -9.46 -18.63 25.34
N LEU A 171 -9.51 -18.09 24.12
CA LEU A 171 -10.12 -18.75 22.96
C LEU A 171 -9.43 -20.09 22.65
N LEU A 172 -8.09 -20.12 22.69
CA LEU A 172 -7.34 -21.37 22.54
C LEU A 172 -7.61 -22.37 23.68
N ALA A 173 -7.78 -21.90 24.91
CA ALA A 173 -8.14 -22.75 26.05
C ALA A 173 -9.54 -23.34 25.89
N GLN A 174 -10.51 -22.55 25.40
CA GLN A 174 -11.86 -23.02 25.10
C GLN A 174 -11.87 -24.05 23.97
N GLN A 175 -11.09 -23.83 22.92
CA GLN A 175 -11.11 -24.66 21.72
C GLN A 175 -10.28 -25.95 21.83
N TYR A 176 -9.13 -25.90 22.52
CA TYR A 176 -8.17 -27.02 22.60
C TYR A 176 -7.97 -27.56 24.02
N GLY A 177 -8.70 -27.03 25.01
CA GLY A 177 -8.55 -27.38 26.42
C GLY A 177 -7.26 -26.86 27.06
N GLY A 178 -7.10 -27.09 28.37
CA GLY A 178 -5.92 -26.70 29.14
C GLY A 178 -5.99 -25.27 29.72
N LYS A 179 -4.90 -24.84 30.38
CA LYS A 179 -4.82 -23.54 31.06
C LYS A 179 -4.46 -22.43 30.07
N SER A 180 -5.15 -21.29 30.15
CA SER A 180 -4.89 -20.10 29.31
C SER A 180 -3.43 -19.62 29.40
N GLU A 181 -2.81 -19.68 30.59
CA GLU A 181 -1.38 -19.44 30.81
C GLU A 181 -0.47 -20.23 29.88
N SER A 182 -0.78 -21.51 29.66
CA SER A 182 -0.01 -22.37 28.76
C SER A 182 -0.15 -21.94 27.30
N HIS A 183 -1.34 -21.49 26.92
CA HIS A 183 -1.61 -20.96 25.57
C HIS A 183 -0.96 -19.61 25.34
N ARG A 184 -0.92 -18.70 26.34
CA ARG A 184 -0.11 -17.47 26.25
C ARG A 184 1.35 -17.77 25.93
N ARG A 185 1.96 -18.72 26.67
CA ARG A 185 3.35 -19.14 26.39
C ARG A 185 3.51 -19.69 24.98
N THR A 186 2.50 -20.37 24.46
CA THR A 186 2.50 -20.91 23.09
C THR A 186 2.45 -19.78 22.06
N ILE A 187 1.59 -18.78 22.26
CA ILE A 187 1.51 -17.57 21.42
C ILE A 187 2.86 -16.84 21.42
N THR A 188 3.44 -16.58 22.60
CA THR A 188 4.73 -15.90 22.72
C THR A 188 5.85 -16.67 22.02
N ARG A 189 5.96 -17.99 22.26
CA ARG A 189 6.95 -18.85 21.60
C ARG A 189 6.78 -18.85 20.09
N PHE A 190 5.54 -18.95 19.61
CA PHE A 190 5.27 -18.93 18.17
C PHE A 190 5.65 -17.59 17.55
N ARG A 191 5.34 -16.46 18.22
CA ARG A 191 5.74 -15.13 17.79
C ARG A 191 7.26 -14.98 17.70
N SER A 192 7.98 -15.38 18.74
CA SER A 192 9.46 -15.33 18.76
C SER A 192 10.07 -16.23 17.68
N TYR A 193 9.50 -17.43 17.46
CA TYR A 193 9.94 -18.33 16.41
C TYR A 193 9.75 -17.71 15.01
N CYS A 194 8.58 -17.14 14.74
CA CYS A 194 8.35 -16.41 13.49
C CYS A 194 9.35 -15.26 13.33
N GLN A 195 9.58 -14.44 14.37
CA GLN A 195 10.54 -13.34 14.31
C GLN A 195 11.97 -13.80 13.98
N ALA A 196 12.44 -14.89 14.59
CA ALA A 196 13.77 -15.45 14.32
C ALA A 196 13.88 -15.97 12.86
N VAL A 197 12.87 -16.68 12.38
CA VAL A 197 12.86 -17.20 11.00
C VAL A 197 12.84 -16.05 9.98
N LEU A 198 12.11 -14.98 10.26
CA LEU A 198 12.03 -13.82 9.37
C LEU A 198 13.31 -12.98 9.40
N ALA A 199 14.04 -12.96 10.52
CA ALA A 199 15.34 -12.30 10.64
C ALA A 199 16.51 -13.13 10.08
N GLY A 200 16.28 -14.39 9.67
CA GLY A 200 17.31 -15.30 9.19
C GLY A 200 18.20 -15.88 10.29
N SER A 201 17.74 -15.84 11.54
CA SER A 201 18.49 -16.24 12.74
C SER A 201 17.96 -17.51 13.41
N ALA A 202 17.13 -18.29 12.69
CA ALA A 202 16.52 -19.54 13.15
C ALA A 202 17.16 -20.78 12.51
#